data_AF-A0A953LKP0-F1
#
_entry.id   AF-A0A953LKP0-F1
#
_cell.length_a   1.000
_cell.length_b   1.000
_cell.length_c   1.000
_cell.angle_alpha   90.00
_cell.angle_beta   90.00
_cell.angle_gamma   90.00
#
_symmetry.space_group_name_H-M   'P 1'
#
loop_
_entity.id
_entity.type
_entity.pdbx_description
1 polymer ?
#
loop_
_entity_poly.entity_id
_entity_poly.type
_entity_poly.pdbx_seq_one_letter_code
_entity_poly.pdbx_strand_id
1 'polypeptide(L)'
;TGTIVLHSGPTRGRTVSLLPPVLIAVLRKEQIVFDAARLFRRLARAPMPSQVIFKSGPSRSSDIENDLTIGIHGPGDLHVILL
;
A
#
# COMPACT_ATOMS: atom_id res chain seq x y z
N THR A 1 -2.71 1.14 12.46
CA THR A 1 -1.63 1.67 11.59
C THR A 1 -2.24 2.53 10.51
N GLY A 2 -1.47 3.45 9.91
CA GLY A 2 -1.84 4.08 8.63
C GLY A 2 -1.34 3.20 7.49
N THR A 3 -2.19 2.32 6.97
CA THR A 3 -1.82 1.34 5.95
C THR A 3 -2.62 1.57 4.67
N ILE A 4 -1.92 1.74 3.55
CA ILE A 4 -2.53 1.73 2.21
C ILE A 4 -2.49 0.30 1.67
N VAL A 5 -3.63 -0.15 1.14
CA VAL A 5 -3.77 -1.47 0.54
C VAL A 5 -4.03 -1.31 -0.95
N LEU A 6 -3.14 -1.89 -1.76
CA LEU A 6 -3.25 -1.91 -3.21
C LEU A 6 -3.48 -3.34 -3.68
N HIS A 7 -4.14 -3.52 -4.82
CA HIS A 7 -4.25 -4.82 -5.45
C HIS A 7 -4.03 -4.71 -6.95
N SER A 8 -3.46 -5.76 -7.53
CA SER A 8 -3.14 -5.84 -8.95
C SER A 8 -4.23 -6.63 -9.70
N GLY A 9 -4.47 -6.26 -10.95
CA GLY A 9 -5.49 -6.88 -11.81
C GLY A 9 -5.29 -6.49 -13.28
N PRO A 10 -6.15 -6.96 -14.19
CA PRO A 10 -5.99 -6.73 -15.64
C PRO A 10 -5.83 -5.25 -16.03
N THR A 11 -6.46 -4.35 -15.27
CA THR A 11 -6.39 -2.89 -15.48
C THR A 11 -5.49 -2.16 -14.47
N ARG A 12 -4.80 -2.89 -13.59
CA ARG A 12 -3.97 -2.35 -12.50
C ARG A 12 -2.66 -3.13 -12.40
N GLY A 13 -1.63 -2.59 -13.06
CA GLY A 13 -0.30 -3.19 -13.09
C GLY A 13 0.43 -3.11 -11.74
N ARG A 14 1.35 -4.06 -11.49
CA ARG A 14 2.16 -4.12 -10.26
C ARG A 14 3.11 -2.92 -10.14
N THR A 15 3.52 -2.36 -11.27
CA THR A 15 4.48 -1.26 -11.38
C THR A 15 4.12 -0.05 -10.53
N VAL A 16 2.84 0.34 -10.52
CA VAL A 16 2.34 1.55 -9.82
C VAL A 16 2.67 1.55 -8.33
N SER A 17 2.78 0.37 -7.74
CA SER A 17 3.07 0.22 -6.32
C SER A 17 4.56 0.18 -5.97
N LEU A 18 5.46 0.01 -6.95
CA LEU A 18 6.87 -0.29 -6.68
C LEU A 18 7.84 0.74 -7.27
N LEU A 19 7.64 1.13 -8.54
CA LEU A 19 8.62 1.91 -9.30
C LEU A 19 8.47 3.43 -9.23
N PRO A 20 7.25 4.02 -9.16
CA PRO A 20 7.13 5.47 -9.18
C PRO A 20 7.82 6.10 -7.97
N PRO A 21 8.56 7.21 -8.13
CA PRO A 21 9.14 7.94 -7.00
C PRO A 21 8.06 8.53 -6.09
N VAL A 22 6.90 8.86 -6.65
CA VAL A 22 5.75 9.44 -5.94
C VAL A 22 4.51 8.59 -6.20
N LEU A 23 3.78 8.22 -5.14
CA LEU A 23 2.48 7.58 -5.19
C LEU A 23 1.41 8.50 -4.61
N ILE A 24 0.39 8.85 -5.40
CA ILE A 24 -0.79 9.61 -4.93
C ILE A 24 -1.96 8.65 -4.82
N ALA A 25 -2.43 8.41 -3.61
CA ALA A 25 -3.59 7.58 -3.30
C ALA A 25 -4.82 8.46 -3.03
N VAL A 26 -5.81 8.38 -3.90
CA VAL A 26 -7.10 9.06 -3.70
C VAL A 26 -8.10 8.07 -3.11
N LEU A 27 -8.66 8.40 -1.96
CA LEU A 27 -9.53 7.51 -1.18
C LEU A 27 -10.79 8.26 -0.76
N ARG A 28 -11.94 7.58 -0.83
CA ARG A 28 -13.16 8.01 -0.14
C ARG A 28 -13.16 7.55 1.31
N LYS A 29 -13.81 8.29 2.19
CA LYS A 29 -13.92 7.96 3.62
C LYS A 29 -14.43 6.53 3.88
N GLU A 30 -15.36 6.02 3.07
CA GLU A 30 -15.94 4.68 3.23
C GLU A 30 -14.97 3.54 2.85
N GLN A 31 -13.82 3.87 2.25
CA GLN A 31 -12.77 2.90 1.95
C GLN A 31 -11.88 2.61 3.17
N ILE A 32 -11.92 3.48 4.19
CA ILE A 32 -11.15 3.29 5.42
C ILE A 32 -11.79 2.17 6.25
N VAL A 33 -10.97 1.22 6.67
CA VAL A 33 -11.36 0.13 7.56
C VAL A 33 -10.53 0.16 8.83
N PHE A 34 -11.14 -0.23 9.94
CA PHE A 34 -10.51 -0.11 11.27
C PHE A 34 -9.47 -1.19 11.55
N ASP A 35 -9.65 -2.38 10.95
CA ASP A 35 -8.80 -3.55 11.19
C ASP A 35 -8.59 -4.40 9.93
N ALA A 36 -7.53 -5.21 9.96
CA ALA A 36 -7.17 -6.10 8.86
C ALA A 36 -8.21 -7.20 8.64
N ALA A 37 -8.90 -7.68 9.68
CA ALA A 37 -9.92 -8.70 9.53
C ALA A 37 -11.08 -8.22 8.66
N ARG A 38 -11.50 -6.96 8.81
CA ARG A 38 -12.52 -6.31 8.00
C ARG A 38 -12.06 -6.11 6.56
N LEU A 39 -10.79 -5.78 6.35
CA LEU A 39 -10.19 -5.74 5.02
C LEU A 39 -10.24 -7.11 4.35
N PHE A 40 -9.77 -8.17 5.02
CA PHE A 40 -9.74 -9.53 4.45
C PHE A 40 -11.14 -10.04 4.14
N ARG A 41 -12.13 -9.78 5.02
CA ARG A 41 -13.54 -10.07 4.73
C ARG A 41 -14.04 -9.34 3.48
N ARG A 42 -13.58 -8.11 3.22
CA ARG A 42 -13.94 -7.34 2.02
C ARG A 42 -13.27 -7.92 0.77
N LEU A 43 -11.99 -8.30 0.85
CA LEU A 43 -11.24 -8.93 -0.23
C LEU A 43 -11.83 -10.29 -0.63
N ALA A 44 -12.25 -11.09 0.35
CA ALA A 44 -12.85 -12.41 0.12
C ALA A 44 -14.21 -12.38 -0.60
N ARG A 45 -14.86 -11.21 -0.72
CA ARG A 45 -16.13 -11.05 -1.45
C ARG A 45 -15.94 -10.86 -2.96
N ALA A 46 -14.70 -10.71 -3.41
CA ALA A 46 -14.36 -10.54 -4.82
C ALA A 46 -13.40 -11.66 -5.27
N PRO A 47 -13.25 -11.91 -6.58
CA PRO A 47 -12.20 -12.79 -7.09
C PRO A 47 -10.84 -12.36 -6.55
N MET A 48 -10.04 -13.34 -6.11
CA MET A 48 -8.74 -13.05 -5.50
C MET A 48 -7.83 -12.37 -6.55
N PRO A 49 -7.28 -11.18 -6.26
CA PRO A 49 -6.37 -10.51 -7.16
C PRO A 49 -5.04 -11.28 -7.22
N SER A 50 -4.30 -11.10 -8.31
CA SER A 50 -2.97 -11.73 -8.48
C SER A 50 -1.92 -11.23 -7.49
N GLN A 51 -2.22 -10.15 -6.74
CA GLN A 51 -1.37 -9.56 -5.73
C GLN A 51 -2.19 -8.61 -4.84
N VAL A 52 -1.92 -8.61 -3.53
CA VAL A 52 -2.35 -7.58 -2.58
C VAL A 52 -1.12 -7.05 -1.87
N ILE A 53 -0.98 -5.73 -1.79
CA ILE A 53 0.19 -5.06 -1.24
C ILE A 53 -0.25 -4.21 -0.06
N PHE A 54 0.46 -4.35 1.04
CA PHE A 54 0.26 -3.59 2.27
C PHE A 54 1.43 -2.63 2.44
N LYS A 55 1.16 -1.32 2.40
CA LYS A 55 2.13 -0.27 2.67
C LYS A 55 1.80 0.40 3.99
N SER A 56 2.59 0.11 5.01
CA SER A 56 2.34 0.54 6.39
C SER A 56 3.44 1.47 6.88
N GLY A 57 3.16 2.78 6.96
CA GLY A 57 4.11 3.78 7.41
C GLY A 57 5.42 3.84 6.60
N PRO A 58 6.35 4.75 6.95
CA PRO A 58 7.68 4.76 6.37
C PRO A 58 8.46 3.52 6.80
N SER A 59 9.07 2.81 5.83
CA SER A 59 9.94 1.67 6.12
C SER A 59 11.17 2.16 6.89
N ARG A 60 11.41 1.56 8.07
CA ARG A 60 12.68 1.69 8.80
C ARG A 60 13.49 0.42 8.56
N SER A 61 14.42 0.47 7.62
CA SER A 61 15.22 -0.69 7.22
C SER A 61 16.61 -0.67 7.88
N SER A 62 16.67 -0.71 9.22
CA SER A 62 17.95 -0.79 9.96
C SER A 62 18.58 -2.20 9.96
N ASP A 63 17.86 -3.20 9.46
CA ASP A 63 18.16 -4.63 9.67
C ASP A 63 19.20 -5.21 8.69
N ILE A 64 19.57 -4.47 7.63
CA ILE A 64 20.46 -5.02 6.58
C ILE A 64 21.88 -4.44 6.67
N GLU A 65 22.02 -3.15 7.00
CA GLU A 65 23.34 -2.47 7.00
C GLU A 65 23.67 -1.74 8.31
N ASN A 66 22.79 -1.81 9.31
CA ASN A 66 22.89 -1.04 10.58
C ASN A 66 22.97 0.50 10.38
N ASP A 67 22.78 0.97 9.15
CA ASP A 67 22.49 2.35 8.80
C ASP A 67 20.98 2.52 8.61
N LEU A 68 20.43 3.59 9.18
CA LEU A 68 19.00 3.88 9.13
C LEU A 68 18.66 4.50 7.78
N THR A 69 18.51 3.66 6.76
CA THR A 69 18.00 4.11 5.47
C THR A 69 16.47 4.03 5.46
N ILE A 70 15.82 5.14 5.12
CA ILE A 70 14.36 5.26 5.01
C ILE A 70 13.97 5.29 3.53
N GLY A 71 13.01 4.46 3.12
CA GLY A 71 12.31 4.65 1.83
C GLY A 71 12.96 4.03 0.59
N ILE A 72 13.90 3.10 0.71
CA ILE A 72 14.55 2.45 -0.46
C ILE A 72 13.72 1.34 -1.14
N HIS A 73 12.66 0.87 -0.50
CA HIS A 73 11.83 -0.22 -1.01
C HIS A 73 10.43 0.28 -1.39
N GLY A 74 10.36 1.09 -2.45
CA GLY A 74 9.13 1.60 -3.05
C GLY A 74 9.22 3.09 -3.41
N PRO A 75 8.08 3.74 -3.68
CA PRO A 75 7.99 5.19 -3.83
C PRO A 75 8.59 5.89 -2.61
N GLY A 76 9.44 6.87 -2.89
CA GLY A 76 10.03 7.74 -1.88
C GLY A 76 8.97 8.59 -1.17
N ASP A 77 7.96 9.05 -1.94
CA ASP A 77 6.85 9.84 -1.42
C ASP A 77 5.49 9.16 -1.60
N LEU A 78 4.64 9.27 -0.58
CA LEU A 78 3.26 8.80 -0.58
C LEU A 78 2.34 9.92 -0.10
N HIS A 79 1.46 10.38 -0.98
CA HIS A 79 0.41 11.34 -0.64
C HIS A 79 -0.95 10.64 -0.60
N VAL A 80 -1.76 10.94 0.40
CA VAL A 80 -3.13 10.45 0.52
C VAL A 80 -4.09 11.63 0.44
N ILE A 81 -4.99 11.61 -0.54
CA ILE A 81 -6.07 12.59 -0.68
C ILE A 81 -7.35 11.90 -0.26
N LEU A 82 -7.98 12.42 0.79
CA LEU A 82 -9.29 11.98 1.25
C LEU A 82 -10.37 12.86 0.62
N LEU A 83 -11.31 12.21 -0.08
CA LEU A 83 -12.51 12.81 -0.63
C LEU A 83 -13.71 12.56 0.30
#